data_AF-A0A429SH74-F1
#
_entry.id   AF-A0A429SH74-F1
#
_cell.length_a   1.000
_cell.length_b   1.000
_cell.length_c   1.000
_cell.angle_alpha   90.00
_cell.angle_beta   90.00
_cell.angle_gamma   90.00
#
_symmetry.space_group_name_H-M   'P 1'
#
loop_
_entity.id
_entity.type
_entity.pdbx_description
1 polymer ?
#
loop_
_entity_poly.entity_id
_entity_poly.type
_entity_poly.pdbx_seq_one_letter_code
_entity_poly.pdbx_strand_id
1 'polypeptide(L)'
;MTPLLLADIERAVRDSWSAETCTPEYRSQWTGENPARDQCGVTALVLNDLLGGELVRGEVHVDGERVDYHWWNRLGAGVEIDLTREQFRPGEAVVGGTVIPRPPRAQPYRLREEYELLRTRVLERLARPAEARPGPASAAPPAG
;
A
#
# COMPACT_ATOMS: atom_id res chain seq x y z
N MET A 1 25.25 0.78 6.90
CA MET A 1 23.82 0.47 6.79
C MET A 1 23.63 -0.35 5.54
N THR A 2 22.99 -1.52 5.63
CA THR A 2 22.64 -2.30 4.43
C THR A 2 21.53 -1.55 3.68
N PRO A 3 21.66 -1.32 2.36
CA PRO A 3 20.61 -0.67 1.59
C PRO A 3 19.33 -1.52 1.60
N LEU A 4 18.17 -0.87 1.72
CA LEU A 4 16.88 -1.52 1.57
C LEU A 4 16.51 -1.58 0.08
N LEU A 5 16.01 -2.73 -0.37
CA LEU A 5 15.44 -2.87 -1.71
C LEU A 5 13.94 -2.55 -1.69
N LEU A 6 13.36 -2.18 -2.83
CA LEU A 6 11.91 -2.03 -2.97
C LEU A 6 11.18 -3.33 -2.58
N ALA A 7 11.76 -4.49 -2.91
CA ALA A 7 11.23 -5.79 -2.51
C ALA A 7 11.20 -6.00 -0.98
N ASP A 8 12.11 -5.37 -0.23
CA ASP A 8 12.07 -5.42 1.23
C ASP A 8 10.90 -4.59 1.79
N ILE A 9 10.67 -3.43 1.19
CA ILE A 9 9.55 -2.53 1.55
C ILE A 9 8.22 -3.20 1.21
N GLU A 10 8.09 -3.74 0.00
CA GLU A 10 6.88 -4.45 -0.42
C GLU A 10 6.55 -5.61 0.52
N ARG A 11 7.53 -6.49 0.79
CA ARG A 11 7.33 -7.60 1.73
C ARG A 11 6.95 -7.11 3.12
N ALA A 12 7.63 -6.09 3.64
CA ALA A 12 7.32 -5.55 4.96
C ALA A 12 5.90 -4.97 5.03
N VAL A 13 5.43 -4.30 3.98
CA VAL A 13 4.06 -3.78 3.89
C VAL A 13 3.05 -4.92 3.85
N ARG A 14 3.23 -5.88 2.93
CA ARG A 14 2.32 -7.02 2.77
C ARG A 14 2.21 -7.86 4.05
N ASP A 15 3.33 -8.12 4.71
CA ASP A 15 3.40 -8.86 5.99
C ASP A 15 2.84 -8.07 7.19
N SER A 16 2.48 -6.80 7.00
CA SER A 16 1.94 -5.92 8.04
C SER A 16 0.44 -5.69 7.92
N TRP A 17 -0.15 -5.95 6.75
CA TRP A 17 -1.57 -5.81 6.53
C TRP A 17 -2.36 -6.79 7.39
N SER A 18 -3.43 -6.29 7.99
CA SER A 18 -4.49 -7.09 8.59
C SER A 18 -5.80 -6.33 8.47
N ALA A 19 -6.90 -6.95 8.89
CA ALA A 19 -8.19 -6.26 9.03
C ALA A 19 -8.07 -5.00 9.93
N GLU A 20 -7.13 -4.95 10.89
CA GLU A 20 -6.94 -3.80 11.77
C GLU A 20 -6.29 -2.59 11.09
N THR A 21 -5.64 -2.79 9.95
CA THR A 21 -5.06 -1.70 9.15
C THR A 21 -5.99 -1.24 8.03
N CYS A 22 -7.11 -1.93 7.81
CA CYS A 22 -8.19 -1.47 6.93
C CYS A 22 -8.99 -0.35 7.59
N THR A 23 -9.65 0.45 6.75
CA THR A 23 -10.74 1.35 7.19
C THR A 23 -11.72 0.60 8.11
N PRO A 24 -12.08 1.14 9.31
CA PRO A 24 -12.94 0.46 10.27
C PRO A 24 -14.24 -0.10 9.71
N GLU A 25 -14.87 0.60 8.77
CA GLU A 25 -16.13 0.19 8.16
C GLU A 25 -15.98 -1.03 7.22
N TYR A 26 -14.77 -1.33 6.77
CA TYR A 26 -14.46 -2.34 5.76
C TYR A 26 -13.63 -3.51 6.29
N ARG A 27 -13.33 -3.56 7.59
CA ARG A 27 -12.54 -4.65 8.20
C ARG A 27 -13.10 -6.05 7.94
N SER A 28 -14.42 -6.17 7.85
CA SER A 28 -15.11 -7.44 7.53
C SER A 28 -14.90 -7.90 6.09
N GLN A 29 -14.43 -7.03 5.19
CA GLN A 29 -14.13 -7.36 3.80
C GLN A 29 -12.69 -7.82 3.59
N TRP A 30 -11.83 -7.65 4.59
CA TRP A 30 -10.45 -8.13 4.54
C TRP A 30 -10.42 -9.65 4.62
N THR A 31 -9.70 -10.28 3.69
CA THR A 31 -9.48 -11.72 3.67
C THR A 31 -8.02 -12.02 3.34
N GLY A 32 -7.57 -13.24 3.67
CA GLY A 32 -6.23 -13.69 3.25
C GLY A 32 -6.07 -13.80 1.73
N GLU A 33 -7.17 -13.90 0.98
CA GLU A 33 -7.17 -13.96 -0.49
C GLU A 33 -7.06 -12.57 -1.14
N ASN A 34 -7.53 -11.51 -0.46
CA ASN A 34 -7.38 -10.13 -0.90
C ASN A 34 -6.93 -9.24 0.28
N PRO A 35 -5.66 -9.35 0.70
CA PRO A 35 -5.16 -8.62 1.85
C PRO A 35 -4.98 -7.12 1.58
N ALA A 36 -4.96 -6.71 0.30
CA ALA A 36 -4.84 -5.32 -0.13
C ALA A 36 -6.16 -4.53 -0.04
N ARG A 37 -7.31 -5.20 0.11
CA ARG A 37 -8.63 -4.56 0.20
C ARG A 37 -8.67 -3.52 1.31
N ASP A 38 -9.03 -2.30 0.95
CA ASP A 38 -9.19 -1.18 1.88
C ASP A 38 -7.89 -0.75 2.60
N GLN A 39 -6.73 -1.02 1.99
CA GLN A 39 -5.41 -0.63 2.52
C GLN A 39 -4.80 0.59 1.81
N CYS A 40 -5.41 1.12 0.75
CA CYS A 40 -4.75 2.06 -0.17
C CYS A 40 -4.26 3.35 0.49
N GLY A 41 -5.12 4.04 1.23
CA GLY A 41 -4.77 5.32 1.86
C GLY A 41 -3.62 5.19 2.86
N VAL A 42 -3.73 4.23 3.80
CA VAL A 42 -2.70 4.00 4.82
C VAL A 42 -1.39 3.52 4.21
N THR A 43 -1.45 2.65 3.19
CA THR A 43 -0.26 2.15 2.49
C THR A 43 0.43 3.27 1.71
N ALA A 44 -0.33 4.10 0.99
CA ALA A 44 0.22 5.22 0.26
C ALA A 44 0.93 6.21 1.19
N LEU A 45 0.38 6.49 2.37
CA LEU A 45 1.03 7.35 3.36
C LEU A 45 2.33 6.75 3.90
N VAL A 46 2.37 5.45 4.19
CA VAL A 46 3.58 4.75 4.66
C VAL A 46 4.66 4.73 3.58
N LEU A 47 4.32 4.40 2.35
CA LEU A 47 5.28 4.40 1.24
C LEU A 47 5.83 5.81 0.98
N ASN A 48 4.98 6.83 1.07
CA ASN A 48 5.41 8.21 0.92
C ASN A 48 6.35 8.66 2.05
N ASP A 49 6.24 8.10 3.26
CA ASP A 49 7.22 8.36 4.32
C ASP A 49 8.59 7.74 4.06
N LEU A 50 8.61 6.57 3.40
CA LEU A 50 9.83 5.81 3.14
C LEU A 50 10.55 6.27 1.87
N LEU A 51 9.77 6.65 0.85
CA LEU A 51 10.25 6.89 -0.51
C LEU A 51 10.11 8.36 -0.95
N GLY A 52 9.33 9.17 -0.22
CA GLY A 52 8.93 10.49 -0.66
C GLY A 52 8.02 10.45 -1.89
N GLY A 53 8.15 11.45 -2.76
CA GLY A 53 7.36 11.58 -3.98
C GLY A 53 5.98 12.20 -3.76
N GLU A 54 5.15 12.10 -4.79
CA GLU A 54 3.80 12.64 -4.83
C GLU A 54 2.79 11.61 -4.35
N LEU A 55 1.83 12.02 -3.51
CA LEU A 55 0.62 11.24 -3.28
C LEU A 55 -0.37 11.52 -4.41
N VAL A 56 -0.87 10.46 -5.02
CA VAL A 56 -1.83 10.55 -6.12
C VAL A 56 -3.14 9.92 -5.68
N ARG A 57 -4.25 10.56 -6.05
CA ARG A 57 -5.60 10.07 -5.78
C ARG A 57 -6.41 9.99 -7.06
N GLY A 58 -6.93 8.80 -7.35
CA GLY A 58 -7.86 8.51 -8.44
C GLY A 58 -9.23 8.14 -7.91
N GLU A 59 -10.22 8.13 -8.78
CA GLU A 59 -11.58 7.74 -8.45
C GLU A 59 -11.78 6.24 -8.65
N VAL A 60 -12.44 5.57 -7.70
CA VAL A 60 -12.86 4.17 -7.87
C VAL A 60 -14.26 4.16 -8.45
N HIS A 61 -14.42 3.49 -9.59
CA HIS A 61 -15.68 3.33 -10.30
C HIS A 61 -16.10 1.86 -10.26
N VAL A 62 -17.39 1.61 -10.02
CA VAL A 62 -18.00 0.28 -10.14
C VAL A 62 -19.14 0.39 -11.13
N ASP A 63 -19.11 -0.41 -12.19
CA ASP A 63 -20.09 -0.37 -13.28
C ASP A 63 -20.30 1.04 -13.87
N GLY A 64 -19.24 1.85 -13.87
CA GLY A 64 -19.23 3.23 -14.39
C GLY A 64 -19.66 4.31 -13.40
N GLU A 65 -20.02 3.96 -12.17
CA GLU A 65 -20.37 4.92 -11.11
C GLU A 65 -19.23 5.10 -10.11
N ARG A 66 -18.88 6.35 -9.80
CA ARG A 66 -17.85 6.67 -8.79
C ARG A 66 -18.34 6.34 -7.38
N VAL A 67 -17.69 5.40 -6.71
CA VAL A 67 -18.04 4.95 -5.36
C VAL A 67 -17.02 5.36 -4.28
N ASP A 68 -15.74 5.53 -4.63
CA ASP A 68 -14.69 5.84 -3.66
C ASP A 68 -13.46 6.51 -4.31
N TYR A 69 -12.36 6.61 -3.57
CA TYR A 69 -11.06 7.06 -4.01
C TYR A 69 -9.96 6.03 -3.74
N HIS A 70 -9.04 5.89 -4.70
CA HIS A 70 -7.84 5.09 -4.58
C HIS A 70 -6.61 5.97 -4.45
N TRP A 71 -5.64 5.55 -3.64
CA TRP A 71 -4.42 6.32 -3.37
C TRP A 71 -3.17 5.51 -3.68
N TRP A 72 -2.20 6.14 -4.33
CA TRP A 72 -0.88 5.55 -4.62
C TRP A 72 0.20 6.63 -4.61
N ASN A 73 1.45 6.22 -4.86
CA ASN A 73 2.59 7.13 -4.93
C ASN A 73 3.10 7.28 -6.36
N ARG A 74 3.60 8.46 -6.69
CA ARG A 74 4.37 8.70 -7.92
C ARG A 74 5.72 9.31 -7.57
N LEU A 75 6.79 8.68 -8.04
CA LEU A 75 8.17 9.06 -7.78
C LEU A 75 8.80 9.68 -9.03
N GLY A 76 9.71 10.64 -8.84
CA GLY A 76 10.64 11.14 -9.84
C GLY A 76 10.09 11.23 -11.27
N ALA A 77 10.70 10.49 -12.19
CA ALA A 77 10.38 10.44 -13.63
C ALA A 77 9.00 9.84 -13.97
N GLY A 78 8.01 9.91 -13.06
CA GLY A 78 6.66 9.40 -13.25
C GLY A 78 6.49 7.93 -12.86
N VAL A 79 7.42 7.35 -12.09
CA VAL A 79 7.32 5.95 -11.66
C VAL A 79 6.20 5.82 -10.63
N GLU A 80 5.15 5.08 -10.95
CA GLU A 80 4.04 4.82 -10.04
C GLU A 80 4.31 3.60 -9.15
N ILE A 81 4.08 3.76 -7.84
CA ILE A 81 4.17 2.69 -6.85
C ILE A 81 2.80 2.53 -6.20
N ASP A 82 2.15 1.40 -6.49
CA ASP A 82 0.82 1.06 -6.00
C ASP A 82 0.78 -0.42 -5.60
N LEU A 83 1.17 -0.68 -4.35
CA LEU A 83 1.14 -2.04 -3.80
C LEU A 83 -0.29 -2.56 -3.58
N THR A 84 -1.28 -1.69 -3.67
CA THR A 84 -2.70 -1.99 -3.41
C THR A 84 -3.53 -2.08 -4.68
N ARG A 85 -2.90 -2.05 -5.87
CA ARG A 85 -3.61 -2.14 -7.16
C ARG A 85 -4.40 -3.44 -7.30
N GLU A 86 -3.89 -4.52 -6.74
CA GLU A 86 -4.50 -5.86 -6.78
C GLU A 86 -5.80 -5.98 -5.96
N GLN A 87 -6.19 -4.95 -5.20
CA GLN A 87 -7.41 -5.00 -4.39
C GLN A 87 -8.70 -5.01 -5.22
N PHE A 88 -8.63 -4.53 -6.46
CA PHE A 88 -9.78 -4.29 -7.32
C PHE A 88 -10.25 -5.57 -8.01
N ARG A 89 -11.56 -5.80 -7.96
CA ARG A 89 -12.22 -6.95 -8.58
C ARG A 89 -12.64 -6.61 -10.03
N PRO A 90 -12.98 -7.61 -10.86
CA PRO A 90 -13.63 -7.34 -12.14
C PRO A 90 -14.85 -6.42 -11.96
N GLY A 91 -14.96 -5.39 -12.80
CA GLY A 91 -16.01 -4.36 -12.70
C GLY A 91 -15.61 -3.14 -11.87
N GLU A 92 -14.53 -3.20 -11.10
CA GLU A 92 -13.98 -2.07 -10.35
C GLU A 92 -12.79 -1.46 -11.13
N ALA A 93 -12.78 -0.14 -11.34
CA ALA A 93 -11.74 0.55 -12.07
C ALA A 93 -11.28 1.82 -11.36
N VAL A 94 -9.98 2.12 -11.44
CA VAL A 94 -9.42 3.41 -11.00
C VAL A 94 -9.34 4.35 -12.20
N VAL A 95 -9.95 5.52 -12.08
CA VAL A 95 -10.01 6.54 -13.13
C VAL A 95 -9.28 7.81 -12.69
N GLY A 96 -8.49 8.37 -13.60
CA GLY A 96 -7.75 9.62 -13.37
C GLY A 96 -6.62 9.47 -12.35
N GLY A 97 -6.18 10.61 -11.82
CA GLY A 97 -5.08 10.68 -10.85
C GLY A 97 -4.67 12.13 -10.61
N THR A 98 -5.07 12.69 -9.47
CA THR A 98 -4.71 14.05 -9.06
C THR A 98 -3.66 13.98 -7.96
N VAL A 99 -2.63 14.82 -8.05
CA VAL A 99 -1.64 14.96 -6.97
C VAL A 99 -2.31 15.64 -5.78
N ILE A 100 -2.23 14.99 -4.62
CA ILE A 100 -2.78 15.49 -3.36
C ILE A 100 -1.62 15.86 -2.43
N PRO A 101 -1.63 17.07 -1.83
CA PRO A 101 -0.67 17.42 -0.79
C PRO A 101 -0.76 16.43 0.38
N ARG A 102 0.39 15.97 0.87
CA ARG A 102 0.43 15.12 2.06
C ARG A 102 -0.17 15.87 3.26
N PRO A 103 -1.18 15.31 3.95
CA PRO A 103 -1.69 15.88 5.18
C PRO A 103 -0.57 15.99 6.24
N PRO A 104 -0.42 17.13 6.94
CA PRO A 104 0.57 17.25 8.00
C PRO A 104 0.32 16.21 9.10
N ARG A 105 1.38 15.51 9.53
CA ARG A 105 1.30 14.50 10.61
C ARG A 105 0.75 15.05 11.93
N ALA A 106 0.85 16.34 12.18
CA ALA A 106 0.34 16.98 13.39
C ALA A 106 -1.18 17.22 13.38
N GLN A 107 -1.85 17.13 12.22
CA GLN A 107 -3.28 17.40 12.10
C GLN A 107 -4.09 16.10 12.13
N PRO A 108 -5.24 16.04 12.82
CA PRO A 108 -6.09 14.85 12.77
C PRO A 108 -6.55 14.58 11.32
N TYR A 109 -6.45 13.34 10.88
CA TYR A 109 -6.97 12.87 9.60
C TYR A 109 -7.59 11.48 9.79
N ARG A 110 -8.53 11.14 8.89
CA ARG A 110 -9.19 9.83 8.88
C ARG A 110 -8.14 8.72 8.79
N LEU A 111 -8.35 7.62 9.51
CA LEU A 111 -7.47 6.44 9.52
C LEU A 111 -6.08 6.64 10.15
N ARG A 112 -5.94 7.61 11.06
CA ARG A 112 -4.68 7.84 11.77
C ARG A 112 -4.20 6.61 12.53
N GLU A 113 -5.10 5.93 13.24
CA GLU A 113 -4.73 4.77 14.07
C GLU A 113 -4.28 3.60 13.21
N GLU A 114 -5.02 3.30 12.14
CA GLU A 114 -4.70 2.29 11.13
C GLU A 114 -3.35 2.57 10.46
N TYR A 115 -3.11 3.84 10.10
CA TYR A 115 -1.86 4.30 9.53
C TYR A 115 -0.68 4.12 10.49
N GLU A 116 -0.80 4.57 11.74
CA GLU A 116 0.30 4.45 12.72
C GLU A 116 0.58 2.98 13.05
N LEU A 117 -0.46 2.13 13.10
CA LEU A 117 -0.32 0.68 13.26
C LEU A 117 0.46 0.06 12.10
N LEU A 118 0.04 0.33 10.86
CA LEU A 118 0.72 -0.17 9.66
C LEU A 118 2.17 0.31 9.62
N ARG A 119 2.40 1.62 9.86
CA ARG A 119 3.72 2.22 9.88
C ARG A 119 4.64 1.55 10.90
N THR A 120 4.15 1.34 12.12
CA THR A 120 4.92 0.70 13.20
C THR A 120 5.35 -0.70 12.78
N ARG A 121 4.41 -1.53 12.31
CA ARG A 121 4.70 -2.90 11.87
C ARG A 121 5.70 -2.94 10.72
N VAL A 122 5.58 -2.03 9.74
CA VAL A 122 6.51 -1.94 8.60
C VAL A 122 7.92 -1.57 9.07
N LEU A 123 8.06 -0.54 9.91
CA LEU A 123 9.37 -0.10 10.40
C LEU A 123 10.06 -1.16 11.26
N GLU A 124 9.31 -1.86 12.13
CA GLU A 124 9.84 -2.99 12.90
C GLU A 124 10.35 -4.10 11.98
N ARG A 125 9.65 -4.40 10.88
CA ARG A 125 10.08 -5.43 9.91
C ARG A 125 11.32 -5.03 9.14
N LEU A 126 11.42 -3.77 8.75
CA LEU A 126 12.58 -3.23 8.02
C LEU A 126 13.82 -3.14 8.90
N ALA A 127 13.67 -2.92 10.21
CA ALA A 127 14.76 -2.89 11.18
C ALA A 127 15.38 -4.27 11.46
N ARG A 128 14.72 -5.38 11.11
CA ARG A 128 15.25 -6.73 11.34
C ARG A 128 16.45 -7.03 10.42
N PRO A 129 17.53 -7.66 10.94
CA PRO A 129 18.69 -8.04 10.15
C PRO A 129 18.31 -8.89 8.93
N ALA A 130 19.05 -8.71 7.83
CA ALA A 130 18.77 -9.37 6.56
C ALA A 130 18.86 -10.91 6.61
N GLU A 131 19.53 -11.47 7.62
CA GLU A 131 19.75 -12.92 7.80
C GLU A 131 18.47 -13.71 8.10
N ALA A 132 17.36 -13.03 8.42
CA ALA A 132 16.04 -13.64 8.59
C ALA A 132 15.12 -13.51 7.36
N ARG A 133 15.63 -13.00 6.23
CA ARG A 133 14.82 -12.75 5.02
C ARG A 133 14.91 -13.97 4.09
N PRO A 134 13.79 -14.65 3.76
CA PRO A 134 13.82 -15.63 2.69
C PRO A 134 14.26 -14.93 1.40
N GLY A 135 15.21 -15.53 0.69
CA GLY A 135 15.69 -15.02 -0.59
C GLY A 135 14.55 -14.91 -1.61
N PRO A 136 14.73 -14.13 -2.69
CA PRO A 136 13.74 -14.08 -3.76
C PRO A 136 13.48 -15.51 -4.26
N ALA A 137 12.21 -15.90 -4.30
CA ALA A 137 11.81 -17.19 -4.86
C ALA A 137 12.34 -17.25 -6.29
N SER A 138 13.28 -18.16 -6.55
CA SER A 138 13.75 -18.47 -7.89
C SER A 138 12.55 -18.99 -8.67
N ALA A 139 12.01 -18.17 -9.58
CA ALA A 139 11.05 -18.63 -10.57
C ALA A 139 11.78 -19.66 -11.45
N ALA A 140 11.55 -20.95 -11.19
CA ALA A 140 11.94 -22.00 -12.12
C ALA A 140 11.18 -21.76 -13.44
N PRO A 141 11.85 -21.83 -14.61
CA PRO A 141 11.16 -21.71 -15.88
C PRO A 141 10.16 -22.88 -16.03
N PRO A 142 9.03 -22.66 -16.74
CA PRO A 142 8.11 -23.76 -17.03
C PRO A 142 8.86 -24.83 -17.82
N ALA A 143 8.71 -26.09 -17.37
CA ALA A 143 9.13 -27.24 -18.16
C ALA A 143 8.33 -27.22 -19.47
N GLY A 144 9.07 -27.16 -20.59
CA GLY A 144 8.52 -27.26 -21.94
C GLY A 144 7.99 -28.65 -22.27
#